data_AF-A0A963KGX4-F1
#
_entry.id   AF-A0A963KGX4-F1
#
_cell.length_a   1.000
_cell.length_b   1.000
_cell.length_c   1.000
_cell.angle_alpha   90.00
_cell.angle_beta   90.00
_cell.angle_gamma   90.00
#
_symmetry.space_group_name_H-M   'P 1'
#
loop_
_entity.id
_entity.type
_entity.pdbx_description
1 polymer ?
#
loop_
_entity_poly.entity_id
_entity_poly.type
_entity_poly.pdbx_seq_one_letter_code
_entity_poly.pdbx_strand_id
1 'polypeptide(L)' 'MKKVLLSLLVAGCALGGGLAQAQEKAKTPQQNKMAMCNKEAVGKKGDERKDFMKSCLSAKKDAVASKS' A
#
# COMPACT_ATOMS: atom_id res chain seq x y z
N MET A 1 34.93 2.07 -33.07
CA MET A 1 34.38 0.74 -33.36
C MET A 1 33.77 0.26 -32.05
N LYS A 2 32.48 0.54 -31.79
CA LYS A 2 31.39 0.11 -32.66
C LYS A 2 31.68 -1.34 -32.99
N LYS A 3 30.98 -2.22 -32.31
CA LYS A 3 30.12 -3.20 -32.94
C LYS A 3 30.29 -4.52 -32.23
N VAL A 4 29.17 -4.88 -31.62
CA VAL A 4 28.62 -6.21 -31.84
C VAL A 4 29.31 -7.26 -30.99
N LEU A 5 29.17 -7.17 -29.65
CA LEU A 5 29.12 -8.40 -28.84
C LEU A 5 28.65 -8.24 -27.37
N LEU A 6 27.88 -7.21 -27.03
CA LEU A 6 27.32 -7.07 -25.67
C LEU A 6 25.82 -6.76 -25.69
N SER A 7 25.15 -7.24 -26.73
CA SER A 7 23.70 -7.33 -26.83
C SER A 7 23.37 -8.67 -27.45
N LEU A 8 22.99 -9.64 -26.61
CA LEU A 8 22.08 -10.76 -26.89
C LEU A 8 22.34 -11.87 -25.86
N LEU A 9 21.48 -11.94 -24.84
CA LEU A 9 20.83 -13.18 -24.40
C LEU A 9 19.82 -12.85 -23.29
N VAL A 10 18.71 -12.26 -23.72
CA VAL A 10 17.40 -12.67 -23.19
C VAL A 10 17.27 -14.16 -23.49
N ALA A 11 17.30 -15.01 -22.46
CA ALA A 11 16.62 -16.30 -22.40
C ALA A 11 16.92 -17.00 -21.06
N GLY A 12 15.87 -17.30 -20.30
CA GLY A 12 15.89 -18.42 -19.35
C GLY A 12 16.01 -18.06 -17.88
N CYS A 13 14.92 -17.58 -17.27
CA CYS A 13 14.65 -17.91 -15.87
C CYS A 13 13.13 -18.07 -15.69
N ALA A 14 12.59 -19.09 -16.38
CA ALA A 14 11.34 -19.70 -15.97
C ALA A 14 11.68 -20.86 -15.01
N LEU A 15 10.94 -20.91 -13.90
CA LEU A 15 10.80 -21.97 -12.88
C LEU A 15 11.42 -21.65 -11.51
N GLY A 16 10.55 -21.18 -10.60
CA GLY A 16 10.74 -21.34 -9.16
C GLY A 16 10.17 -20.20 -8.32
N GLY A 17 8.91 -20.31 -7.89
CA GLY A 17 8.46 -19.52 -6.75
C GLY A 17 7.02 -19.03 -6.79
N GLY A 18 6.08 -19.95 -6.53
CA GLY A 18 4.88 -19.62 -5.77
C GLY A 18 3.73 -19.04 -6.58
N LEU A 19 2.63 -19.78 -6.57
CA LEU A 19 1.27 -19.28 -6.51
C LEU A 19 1.24 -17.80 -6.09
N ALA A 20 1.09 -16.91 -7.07
CA ALA A 20 0.53 -15.59 -6.82
C ALA A 20 -0.89 -15.85 -6.35
N GLN A 21 -1.00 -16.17 -5.06
CA GLN A 21 -2.19 -16.05 -4.28
C GLN A 21 -2.62 -14.60 -4.48
N ALA A 22 -3.54 -14.38 -5.43
CA ALA A 22 -4.58 -13.39 -5.30
C ALA A 22 -5.44 -13.81 -4.10
N GLN A 23 -4.82 -13.91 -2.92
CA GLN A 23 -5.50 -13.96 -1.66
C GLN A 23 -5.94 -12.51 -1.48
N GLU A 24 -7.24 -12.29 -1.68
CA GLU A 24 -7.95 -11.14 -1.13
C GLU A 24 -7.67 -11.13 0.38
N LYS A 25 -6.55 -10.53 0.78
CA LYS A 25 -6.24 -10.29 2.18
C LYS A 25 -7.21 -9.19 2.58
N ALA A 26 -8.29 -9.59 3.25
CA ALA A 26 -9.18 -8.66 3.92
C ALA A 26 -8.33 -7.62 4.66
N LYS A 27 -8.54 -6.34 4.34
CA LYS A 27 -7.76 -5.24 4.92
C LYS A 27 -7.83 -5.33 6.43
N THR A 28 -6.68 -5.27 7.08
CA THR A 28 -6.66 -5.28 8.54
C THR A 28 -7.41 -4.04 9.06
N PRO A 29 -8.02 -4.09 10.26
CA PRO A 29 -8.69 -2.92 10.83
C PRO A 29 -7.82 -1.66 10.84
N GLN A 30 -6.51 -1.84 11.00
CA GLN A 30 -5.53 -0.75 10.96
C GLN A 30 -5.33 -0.17 9.56
N GLN A 31 -5.38 -0.98 8.50
CA GLN A 31 -5.36 -0.52 7.11
C GLN A 31 -6.64 0.23 6.74
N ASN A 32 -7.81 -0.26 7.17
CA ASN A 32 -9.09 0.43 6.96
C ASN A 32 -9.10 1.80 7.65
N LYS A 33 -8.63 1.86 8.90
CA LYS A 33 -8.51 3.12 9.65
C LYS A 33 -7.57 4.11 8.95
N MET A 34 -6.42 3.64 8.48
CA MET A 34 -5.49 4.49 7.74
C MET A 34 -6.11 5.03 6.45
N ALA A 35 -6.86 4.20 5.71
CA ALA A 35 -7.53 4.64 4.50
C ALA A 35 -8.60 5.72 4.79
N MET A 36 -9.39 5.57 5.86
CA MET A 36 -10.35 6.57 6.30
C MET A 36 -9.66 7.89 6.70
N CYS A 37 -8.65 7.83 7.56
CA CYS A 37 -7.90 9.03 7.96
C CYS A 37 -7.28 9.75 6.76
N ASN A 38 -6.81 9.04 5.74
CA ASN A 38 -6.29 9.68 4.53
C ASN A 38 -7.38 10.32 3.66
N LYS A 39 -8.58 9.72 3.59
CA LYS A 39 -9.73 10.30 2.90
C LYS A 39 -10.22 11.58 3.58
N GLU A 40 -10.24 11.60 4.91
CA GLU A 40 -10.68 12.77 5.68
C GLU A 40 -9.61 13.88 5.74
N ALA A 41 -8.34 13.53 5.51
CA ALA A 41 -7.25 14.50 5.41
C ALA A 41 -7.21 15.25 4.06
N VAL A 42 -8.16 15.03 3.16
CA VAL A 42 -8.23 15.76 1.88
C VAL A 42 -8.37 17.26 2.13
N GLY A 43 -7.55 18.06 1.44
CA GLY A 43 -7.51 19.51 1.62
C GLY A 43 -6.59 19.98 2.76
N LYS A 44 -6.20 19.10 3.69
CA LYS A 44 -5.23 19.42 4.75
C LYS A 44 -3.79 19.29 4.22
N LYS A 45 -2.94 20.27 4.52
CA LYS A 45 -1.53 20.30 4.09
C LYS A 45 -0.63 20.72 5.25
N GLY A 46 0.65 20.37 5.15
CA GLY A 46 1.64 20.72 6.16
C GLY A 46 1.32 20.11 7.53
N ASP A 47 1.49 20.91 8.57
CA ASP A 47 1.34 20.45 9.96
C ASP A 47 -0.12 20.13 10.31
N GLU A 48 -1.09 20.82 9.69
CA GLU A 48 -2.52 20.54 9.90
C GLU A 48 -2.90 19.11 9.52
N ARG A 49 -2.30 18.57 8.45
CA ARG A 49 -2.48 17.16 8.06
C ARG A 49 -1.82 16.22 9.06
N LYS A 50 -0.64 16.56 9.56
CA LYS A 50 0.09 15.69 10.49
C LYS A 50 -0.64 15.58 11.81
N ASP A 51 -1.13 16.69 12.34
CA ASP A 51 -1.89 16.73 13.59
C ASP A 51 -3.21 15.99 13.45
N PHE A 52 -3.92 16.22 12.34
CA PHE A 52 -5.12 15.47 12.00
C PHE A 52 -4.84 13.96 11.91
N MET A 53 -3.79 13.55 11.20
CA MET A 53 -3.44 12.14 11.05
C MET A 53 -3.05 11.51 12.39
N LYS A 54 -2.31 12.25 13.25
CA LYS A 54 -1.92 11.79 14.58
C LYS A 54 -3.15 11.59 15.46
N SER A 55 -4.08 12.54 15.47
CA SER A 55 -5.35 12.45 16.21
C SER A 55 -6.23 11.31 15.71
N CYS A 56 -6.41 11.22 14.38
CA CYS A 56 -7.22 10.18 13.75
C CYS A 56 -6.66 8.77 14.03
N LEU A 57 -5.35 8.58 13.91
CA LEU A 57 -4.71 7.28 14.14
C LEU A 57 -4.57 6.93 15.63
N SER A 58 -4.45 7.92 16.53
CA SER A 58 -4.29 7.70 17.98
C SER A 58 -5.59 7.37 18.71
N ALA A 59 -6.76 7.65 18.11
CA ALA A 59 -8.06 7.23 18.65
C ALA A 59 -8.19 5.70 18.67
N LYS A 60 -7.62 5.05 19.71
CA LYS A 60 -7.80 3.63 19.94
C LYS A 60 -9.21 3.40 20.49
N LYS A 61 -10.15 3.03 19.61
CA LYS A 61 -11.10 1.90 19.74
C LYS A 61 -12.57 2.10 19.32
N ASP A 62 -13.08 3.28 19.01
CA ASP A 62 -14.55 3.41 19.03
C ASP A 62 -15.26 3.83 17.73
N ALA A 63 -14.62 3.72 16.56
CA ALA A 63 -15.30 4.02 15.30
C ALA A 63 -15.13 2.91 14.25
N VAL A 64 -16.26 2.25 14.01
CA VAL A 64 -16.65 1.47 12.83
C VAL A 64 -16.26 -0.01 12.84
N ALA A 65 -17.10 -0.75 13.55
CA ALA A 65 -17.59 -2.04 13.12
C ALA A 65 -17.93 -2.06 11.62
N SER A 66 -17.47 -3.11 10.96
CA SER A 66 -18.28 -3.97 10.09
C SER A 66 -19.40 -3.30 9.28
N LYS A 67 -19.19 -3.20 7.97
CA LYS A 67 -20.19 -3.21 6.87
C LYS A 67 -19.36 -3.11 5.58
N SER A 68 -19.18 -4.12 4.75
CA SER A 68 -19.77 -5.46 4.56
C SER A 68 -18.66 -6.42 4.14
#